data_AF-L0AG44-F1
#
_entry.id   AF-L0AG44-F1
#
_cell.length_a   1.000
_cell.length_b   1.000
_cell.length_c   1.000
_cell.angle_alpha   90.00
_cell.angle_beta   90.00
_cell.angle_gamma   90.00
#
_symmetry.space_group_name_H-M   'P 1'
#
loop_
_entity.id
_entity.type
_entity.pdbx_description
1 polymer ?
#
loop_
_entity_poly.entity_id
_entity_poly.type
_entity_poly.pdbx_seq_one_letter_code
_entity_poly.pdbx_strand_id
1 'polypeptide(L)'
;MSDGSAAERIEYRRRNAVDPEEFLLDIGVVEPTDDEESLRFTSAFADRLEDQLDHVRDDGVDATDIATMFDTDESDVSEPDREYTAYKTGYMVRNWPSKSALQVDVATDRELRAETDRWDDVPVRQRYRMLQSLRSFLEACPFCAGHISASDRTVESCCGDMTVYAVTCDDCDRRYLEFSADAISNA
;
A
#
# COMPACT_ATOMS: atom_id res chain seq x y z
N MET A 1 1.52 8.10 -20.04
CA MET A 1 1.39 9.34 -19.21
C MET A 1 0.27 10.26 -19.73
N SER A 2 -0.72 10.65 -18.91
CA SER A 2 -1.69 11.70 -19.29
C SER A 2 -0.97 13.05 -19.40
N ASP A 3 -0.82 13.53 -20.63
CA ASP A 3 -0.15 14.76 -21.06
C ASP A 3 -0.96 16.03 -20.71
N GLY A 4 -1.36 16.15 -19.44
CA GLY A 4 -2.20 17.23 -18.92
C GLY A 4 -1.39 18.31 -18.20
N SER A 5 -1.74 19.56 -18.45
CA SER A 5 -1.31 20.73 -17.69
C SER A 5 -1.55 20.54 -16.18
N ALA A 6 -0.85 21.32 -15.36
CA ALA A 6 -1.05 21.31 -13.91
C ALA A 6 -2.52 21.55 -13.51
N ALA A 7 -3.26 22.35 -14.29
CA ALA A 7 -4.69 22.61 -14.07
C ALA A 7 -5.56 21.37 -14.31
N GLU A 8 -5.34 20.66 -15.42
CA GLU A 8 -6.07 19.42 -15.72
C GLU A 8 -5.82 18.34 -14.68
N ARG A 9 -4.58 18.22 -14.18
CA ARG A 9 -4.24 17.29 -13.09
C ARG A 9 -4.93 17.64 -11.77
N ILE A 10 -5.14 18.93 -11.49
CA ILE A 10 -5.88 19.38 -10.30
C ILE A 10 -7.37 19.08 -10.45
N GLU A 11 -7.94 19.37 -11.61
CA GLU A 11 -9.36 19.12 -11.90
C GLU A 11 -9.70 17.63 -11.89
N TYR A 12 -8.89 16.80 -12.54
CA TYR A 12 -8.99 15.33 -12.50
C TYR A 12 -9.03 14.83 -11.05
N ARG A 13 -8.11 15.30 -10.20
CA ARG A 13 -8.09 14.90 -8.77
C ARG A 13 -9.34 15.35 -8.03
N ARG A 14 -9.83 16.57 -8.26
CA ARG A 14 -11.05 17.04 -7.60
C ARG A 14 -12.28 16.24 -8.00
N ARG A 15 -12.35 15.80 -9.25
CA ARG A 15 -13.49 15.05 -9.77
C ARG A 15 -13.49 13.59 -9.32
N ASN A 16 -12.31 12.99 -9.20
CA ASN A 16 -12.19 11.55 -9.00
C ASN A 16 -11.65 11.14 -7.63
N ALA A 17 -11.22 12.09 -6.79
CA ALA A 17 -10.86 11.76 -5.41
C ALA A 17 -12.09 11.26 -4.66
N VAL A 18 -11.87 10.22 -3.85
CA VAL A 18 -12.92 9.58 -3.05
C VAL A 18 -12.67 9.82 -1.56
N ASP A 19 -13.68 9.63 -0.73
CA ASP A 19 -13.44 9.33 0.68
C ASP A 19 -12.95 7.87 0.78
N PRO A 20 -11.75 7.58 1.33
CA PRO A 20 -11.20 6.23 1.32
C PRO A 20 -12.06 5.20 2.05
N GLU A 21 -12.61 5.56 3.20
CA GLU A 21 -13.39 4.63 4.03
C GLU A 21 -14.74 4.37 3.39
N GLU A 22 -15.45 5.43 2.99
CA GLU A 22 -16.73 5.31 2.28
C GLU A 22 -16.58 4.48 1.00
N PHE A 23 -15.51 4.73 0.22
CA PHE A 23 -15.25 3.98 -1.00
C PHE A 23 -15.02 2.50 -0.73
N LEU A 24 -14.15 2.15 0.22
CA LEU A 24 -13.82 0.76 0.53
C LEU A 24 -15.02 -0.01 1.12
N LEU A 25 -15.85 0.66 1.92
CA LEU A 25 -17.11 0.13 2.44
C LEU A 25 -18.12 -0.13 1.31
N ASP A 26 -18.29 0.84 0.41
CA ASP A 26 -19.22 0.77 -0.72
C ASP A 26 -18.89 -0.38 -1.69
N ILE A 27 -17.61 -0.69 -1.87
CA ILE A 27 -17.16 -1.82 -2.71
C ILE A 27 -17.00 -3.13 -1.94
N GLY A 28 -17.37 -3.19 -0.65
CA GLY A 28 -17.37 -4.42 0.14
C GLY A 28 -15.99 -5.00 0.46
N VAL A 29 -14.94 -4.18 0.39
CA VAL A 29 -13.56 -4.59 0.70
C VAL A 29 -13.31 -4.57 2.21
N VAL A 30 -13.93 -3.62 2.91
CA VAL A 30 -13.80 -3.47 4.37
C VAL A 30 -15.16 -3.49 5.04
N GLU A 31 -15.16 -3.79 6.34
CA GLU A 31 -16.31 -3.72 7.23
C GLU A 31 -15.90 -3.12 8.58
N PRO A 32 -16.85 -2.53 9.34
CA PRO A 32 -16.60 -2.11 10.71
C PRO A 32 -16.17 -3.28 11.61
N THR A 33 -15.26 -3.01 12.53
CA THR A 33 -14.94 -3.91 13.65
C THR A 33 -16.08 -3.98 14.66
N ASP A 34 -16.04 -4.95 15.58
CA ASP A 34 -17.08 -5.15 16.59
C ASP A 34 -17.26 -3.94 17.54
N ASP A 35 -16.23 -3.09 17.68
CA ASP A 35 -16.27 -1.85 18.45
C ASP A 35 -16.77 -0.64 17.63
N GLU A 36 -17.00 -0.80 16.32
CA GLU A 36 -17.41 0.24 15.37
C GLU A 36 -16.46 1.46 15.28
N GLU A 37 -15.28 1.40 15.92
CA GLU A 37 -14.29 2.49 15.94
C GLU A 37 -13.19 2.30 14.89
N SER A 38 -13.18 1.16 14.21
CA SER A 38 -12.17 0.80 13.20
C SER A 38 -12.76 0.01 12.04
N LEU A 39 -11.96 -0.19 11.01
CA LEU A 39 -12.28 -1.01 9.84
C LEU A 39 -11.32 -2.19 9.75
N ARG A 40 -11.81 -3.30 9.20
CA ARG A 40 -11.02 -4.48 8.84
C ARG A 40 -11.42 -4.95 7.45
N PHE A 41 -10.61 -5.82 6.84
CA PHE A 41 -11.04 -6.49 5.61
C PHE A 41 -12.27 -7.35 5.87
N THR A 42 -13.19 -7.40 4.89
CA THR A 42 -14.22 -8.44 4.90
C THR A 42 -13.54 -9.80 4.77
N SER A 43 -14.10 -10.85 5.38
CA SER A 43 -13.55 -12.21 5.28
C SER A 43 -13.40 -12.66 3.82
N ALA A 44 -14.40 -12.34 2.99
CA ALA A 44 -14.37 -12.65 1.57
C ALA A 44 -13.20 -11.96 0.83
N PHE A 45 -12.89 -10.70 1.16
CA PHE A 45 -11.76 -10.01 0.56
C PHE A 45 -10.42 -10.53 1.09
N ALA A 46 -10.33 -10.81 2.40
CA ALA A 46 -9.15 -11.37 3.02
C ALA A 46 -8.74 -12.71 2.40
N ASP A 47 -9.71 -13.62 2.18
CA ASP A 47 -9.48 -14.92 1.54
C ASP A 47 -8.94 -14.76 0.11
N ARG A 48 -9.54 -13.86 -0.70
CA ARG A 48 -9.05 -13.60 -2.07
C ARG A 48 -7.66 -12.96 -2.07
N LEU A 49 -7.41 -12.04 -1.14
CA LEU A 49 -6.11 -11.40 -1.01
C LEU A 49 -5.02 -12.41 -0.63
N GLU A 50 -5.33 -13.40 0.22
CA GLU A 50 -4.42 -14.50 0.54
C GLU A 50 -4.06 -15.32 -0.70
N ASP A 51 -5.06 -15.73 -1.49
CA ASP A 51 -4.85 -16.44 -2.76
C ASP A 51 -4.01 -15.60 -3.76
N GLN A 52 -4.32 -14.31 -3.89
CA GLN A 52 -3.60 -13.41 -4.79
C GLN A 52 -2.16 -13.15 -4.32
N LEU A 53 -1.92 -13.15 -3.01
CA LEU A 53 -0.59 -13.06 -2.42
C LEU A 53 0.26 -14.30 -2.70
N ASP A 54 -0.33 -15.49 -2.68
CA ASP A 54 0.36 -16.72 -3.06
C ASP A 54 0.85 -16.66 -4.52
N HIS A 55 0.01 -16.17 -5.44
CA HIS A 55 0.42 -15.91 -6.82
C HIS A 55 1.57 -14.90 -6.92
N VAL A 56 1.47 -13.75 -6.24
CA VAL A 56 2.52 -12.71 -6.23
C VAL A 56 3.82 -13.20 -5.56
N ARG A 57 3.74 -14.17 -4.64
CA ARG A 57 4.91 -14.78 -4.01
C ARG A 57 5.66 -15.70 -4.96
N ASP A 58 4.94 -16.49 -5.73
CA ASP A 58 5.49 -17.45 -6.68
C ASP A 58 6.06 -16.75 -7.92
N ASP A 59 5.30 -15.81 -8.50
CA ASP A 59 5.68 -15.10 -9.73
C ASP A 59 6.66 -13.96 -9.46
N GLY A 60 6.60 -13.38 -8.26
CA GLY A 60 7.29 -12.13 -7.93
C GLY A 60 6.51 -10.90 -8.40
N VAL A 61 7.15 -9.74 -8.26
CA VAL A 61 6.64 -8.45 -8.74
C VAL A 61 7.52 -7.99 -9.88
N ASP A 62 6.93 -7.59 -10.98
CA ASP A 62 7.64 -7.14 -12.17
C ASP A 62 7.39 -5.66 -12.52
N ALA A 63 7.97 -5.19 -13.64
CA ALA A 63 7.80 -3.82 -14.09
C ALA A 63 6.36 -3.50 -14.50
N THR A 64 5.60 -4.49 -14.99
CA THR A 64 4.20 -4.35 -15.42
C THR A 64 3.29 -4.07 -14.22
N ASP A 65 3.53 -4.75 -13.10
CA ASP A 65 2.80 -4.52 -11.85
C ASP A 65 2.97 -3.08 -11.36
N ILE A 66 4.21 -2.61 -11.35
CA ILE A 66 4.55 -1.26 -10.93
C ILE A 66 3.99 -0.22 -11.91
N ALA A 67 4.07 -0.49 -13.21
CA ALA A 67 3.50 0.36 -14.26
C ALA A 67 1.99 0.56 -14.06
N THR A 68 1.29 -0.55 -13.83
CA THR A 68 -0.16 -0.60 -13.61
C THR A 68 -0.57 0.11 -12.31
N MET A 69 0.14 -0.15 -11.21
CA MET A 69 -0.13 0.49 -9.92
C MET A 69 0.05 2.01 -9.96
N PHE A 70 0.99 2.51 -10.76
CA PHE A 70 1.29 3.94 -10.87
C PHE A 70 0.75 4.64 -12.12
N ASP A 71 -0.04 3.95 -12.95
CA ASP A 71 -0.58 4.47 -14.22
C ASP A 71 0.51 5.14 -15.07
N THR A 72 1.58 4.38 -15.31
CA THR A 72 2.74 4.80 -16.10
C THR A 72 3.08 3.73 -17.14
N ASP A 73 3.82 4.12 -18.16
CA ASP A 73 4.31 3.19 -19.17
C ASP A 73 5.38 2.26 -18.57
N GLU A 74 5.37 0.96 -18.90
CA GLU A 74 6.32 -0.03 -18.39
C GLU A 74 7.78 0.35 -18.69
N SER A 75 8.03 0.98 -19.84
CA SER A 75 9.36 1.48 -20.21
C SER A 75 9.89 2.59 -19.30
N ASP A 76 9.01 3.24 -18.53
CA ASP A 76 9.36 4.26 -17.53
C ASP A 76 9.56 3.66 -16.12
N VAL A 77 9.48 2.34 -15.99
CA VAL A 77 9.72 1.61 -14.76
C VAL A 77 11.11 1.01 -14.74
N SER A 78 11.85 1.24 -13.66
CA SER A 78 13.15 0.60 -13.45
C SER A 78 13.42 0.38 -11.97
N GLU A 79 13.99 -0.76 -11.59
CA GLU A 79 14.51 -0.99 -10.24
C GLU A 79 15.88 -0.29 -10.08
N PRO A 80 16.01 0.74 -9.23
CA PRO A 80 17.30 1.37 -8.96
C PRO A 80 18.15 0.48 -8.05
N ASP A 81 19.47 0.50 -8.24
CA ASP A 81 20.43 -0.14 -7.33
C ASP A 81 20.41 0.55 -5.96
N ARG A 82 19.68 -0.03 -5.00
CA ARG A 82 19.43 0.49 -3.66
C ARG A 82 19.38 -0.67 -2.67
N GLU A 83 19.79 -0.41 -1.43
CA GLU A 83 19.73 -1.39 -0.33
C GLU A 83 18.31 -1.66 0.18
N TYR A 84 17.32 -0.89 -0.29
CA TYR A 84 15.91 -1.02 0.08
C TYR A 84 15.03 -1.22 -1.15
N THR A 85 13.88 -1.86 -0.95
CA THR A 85 12.89 -2.12 -2.01
C THR A 85 12.39 -0.81 -2.60
N ALA A 86 12.69 -0.57 -3.87
CA ALA A 86 12.32 0.64 -4.57
C ALA A 86 12.13 0.43 -6.07
N TYR A 87 11.32 1.28 -6.68
CA TYR A 87 11.16 1.38 -8.13
C TYR A 87 11.12 2.84 -8.53
N LYS A 88 11.74 3.17 -9.67
CA LYS A 88 11.56 4.46 -10.33
C LYS A 88 10.37 4.33 -11.28
N THR A 89 9.47 5.32 -11.21
CA THR A 89 8.27 5.47 -12.07
C THR A 89 8.32 6.86 -12.70
N GLY A 90 8.73 6.95 -13.97
CA GLY A 90 9.05 8.22 -14.62
C GLY A 90 10.15 8.98 -13.86
N TYR A 91 9.81 10.09 -13.20
CA TYR A 91 10.77 10.89 -12.43
C TYR A 91 10.73 10.63 -10.91
N MET A 92 9.87 9.73 -10.43
CA MET A 92 9.65 9.52 -9.00
C MET A 92 10.18 8.17 -8.53
N VAL A 93 10.98 8.17 -7.46
CA VAL A 93 11.33 6.93 -6.75
C VAL A 93 10.24 6.61 -5.75
N ARG A 94 9.75 5.38 -5.81
CA ARG A 94 8.80 4.75 -4.89
C ARG A 94 9.56 3.76 -4.04
N ASN A 95 9.28 3.71 -2.75
CA ASN A 95 9.95 2.80 -1.83
C ASN A 95 8.95 2.11 -0.91
N TRP A 96 9.35 0.94 -0.43
CA TRP A 96 8.57 0.11 0.48
C TRP A 96 9.42 -0.26 1.69
N PRO A 97 8.81 -0.45 2.88
CA PRO A 97 9.52 -0.90 4.09
C PRO A 97 10.20 -2.27 3.91
N SER A 98 9.64 -3.11 3.03
CA SER A 98 10.18 -4.42 2.67
C SER A 98 9.66 -4.90 1.31
N LYS A 99 10.28 -5.93 0.75
CA LYS A 99 9.76 -6.64 -0.43
C LYS A 99 8.35 -7.20 -0.18
N SER A 100 8.08 -7.67 1.04
CA SER A 100 6.76 -8.16 1.42
C SER A 100 5.69 -7.08 1.43
N ALA A 101 6.02 -5.85 1.84
CA ALA A 101 5.10 -4.73 1.75
C ALA A 101 4.76 -4.36 0.30
N LEU A 102 5.73 -4.46 -0.62
CA LEU A 102 5.48 -4.29 -2.05
C LEU A 102 4.57 -5.41 -2.59
N GLN A 103 4.79 -6.66 -2.20
CA GLN A 103 3.96 -7.78 -2.63
C GLN A 103 2.51 -7.64 -2.15
N VAL A 104 2.30 -7.19 -0.91
CA VAL A 104 0.97 -6.87 -0.38
C VAL A 104 0.28 -5.77 -1.18
N ASP A 105 0.99 -4.68 -1.50
CA ASP A 105 0.42 -3.62 -2.32
C ASP A 105 -0.01 -4.12 -3.69
N VAL A 106 0.86 -4.87 -4.39
CA VAL A 106 0.56 -5.39 -5.73
C VAL A 106 -0.62 -6.35 -5.69
N ALA A 107 -0.66 -7.25 -4.71
CA ALA A 107 -1.79 -8.17 -4.56
C ALA A 107 -3.10 -7.42 -4.27
N THR A 108 -3.07 -6.45 -3.36
CA THR A 108 -4.24 -5.63 -3.01
C THR A 108 -4.72 -4.78 -4.21
N ASP A 109 -3.79 -4.19 -4.96
CA ASP A 109 -4.09 -3.38 -6.15
C ASP A 109 -4.70 -4.24 -7.28
N ARG A 110 -4.26 -5.49 -7.44
CA ARG A 110 -4.88 -6.47 -8.36
C ARG A 110 -6.30 -6.83 -7.92
N GLU A 111 -6.50 -7.16 -6.65
CA GLU A 111 -7.83 -7.48 -6.11
C GLU A 111 -8.81 -6.30 -6.21
N LEU A 112 -8.36 -5.08 -5.93
CA LEU A 112 -9.21 -3.89 -6.06
C LEU A 112 -9.66 -3.64 -7.50
N ARG A 113 -8.81 -3.93 -8.51
CA ARG A 113 -9.23 -3.88 -9.92
C ARG A 113 -10.15 -5.01 -10.33
N ALA A 114 -9.96 -6.19 -9.76
CA ALA A 114 -10.87 -7.31 -9.99
C ALA A 114 -12.26 -7.02 -9.39
N GLU A 115 -12.32 -6.30 -8.27
CA GLU A 115 -13.57 -5.92 -7.61
C GLU A 115 -14.31 -4.80 -8.34
N THR A 116 -13.59 -3.78 -8.82
CA THR A 116 -14.24 -2.62 -9.46
C THR A 116 -13.37 -1.85 -10.45
N ASP A 117 -13.96 -1.50 -11.59
CA ASP A 117 -13.35 -0.57 -12.56
C ASP A 117 -13.16 0.84 -11.97
N ARG A 118 -13.93 1.22 -10.94
CA ARG A 118 -13.84 2.53 -10.28
C ARG A 118 -12.48 2.76 -9.63
N TRP A 119 -11.72 1.70 -9.34
CA TRP A 119 -10.39 1.83 -8.76
C TRP A 119 -9.46 2.62 -9.67
N ASP A 120 -9.46 2.36 -10.97
CA ASP A 120 -8.59 3.06 -11.92
C ASP A 120 -8.96 4.54 -12.11
N ASP A 121 -10.20 4.92 -11.79
CA ASP A 121 -10.63 6.32 -11.76
C ASP A 121 -10.03 7.08 -10.56
N VAL A 122 -9.77 6.39 -9.43
CA VAL A 122 -9.20 7.01 -8.23
C VAL A 122 -7.78 7.53 -8.56
N PRO A 123 -7.44 8.78 -8.19
CA PRO A 123 -6.14 9.33 -8.48
C PRO A 123 -4.99 8.46 -7.95
N VAL A 124 -4.01 8.14 -8.80
CA VAL A 124 -2.84 7.28 -8.49
C VAL A 124 -2.21 7.54 -7.12
N ARG A 125 -2.03 8.82 -6.75
CA ARG A 125 -1.44 9.19 -5.45
C ARG A 125 -2.35 8.77 -4.29
N GLN A 126 -3.65 8.91 -4.44
CA GLN A 126 -4.63 8.47 -3.45
C GLN A 126 -4.69 6.94 -3.39
N ARG A 127 -4.75 6.25 -4.54
CA ARG A 127 -4.65 4.78 -4.59
C ARG A 127 -3.46 4.25 -3.81
N TYR A 128 -2.27 4.79 -4.10
CA TYR A 128 -1.05 4.37 -3.40
C TYR A 128 -1.12 4.62 -1.89
N ARG A 129 -1.71 5.73 -1.44
CA ARG A 129 -1.90 5.99 0.00
C ARG A 129 -2.87 5.00 0.63
N MET A 130 -3.95 4.66 -0.06
CA MET A 130 -4.91 3.66 0.40
C MET A 130 -4.25 2.28 0.52
N LEU A 131 -3.47 1.85 -0.48
CA LEU A 131 -2.69 0.60 -0.41
C LEU A 131 -1.74 0.58 0.79
N GLN A 132 -1.03 1.69 1.04
CA GLN A 132 -0.18 1.81 2.23
C GLN A 132 -0.99 1.64 3.52
N SER A 133 -2.11 2.33 3.67
CA SER A 133 -2.99 2.21 4.85
C SER A 133 -3.53 0.80 5.03
N LEU A 134 -3.99 0.15 3.96
CA LEU A 134 -4.57 -1.20 4.00
C LEU A 134 -3.60 -2.27 4.53
N ARG A 135 -2.29 -2.03 4.52
CA ARG A 135 -1.32 -2.95 5.15
C ARG A 135 -1.48 -3.06 6.66
N SER A 136 -2.08 -2.08 7.33
CA SER A 136 -2.35 -2.17 8.78
C SER A 136 -3.51 -3.11 9.11
N PHE A 137 -4.25 -3.59 8.10
CA PHE A 137 -5.40 -4.47 8.29
C PHE A 137 -4.98 -5.95 8.30
N LEU A 138 -3.69 -6.23 8.06
CA LEU A 138 -3.15 -7.59 8.14
C LEU A 138 -3.04 -8.03 9.60
N GLU A 139 -3.80 -9.07 9.98
CA GLU A 139 -3.73 -9.66 11.33
C GLU A 139 -2.66 -10.77 11.43
N ALA A 140 -2.38 -11.42 10.31
CA ALA A 140 -1.40 -12.49 10.18
C ALA A 140 -0.46 -12.24 9.00
N CYS A 141 0.80 -12.63 9.18
CA CYS A 141 1.84 -12.46 8.17
C CYS A 141 1.63 -13.42 7.00
N PRO A 142 1.42 -12.94 5.77
CA PRO A 142 1.20 -13.80 4.61
C PRO A 142 2.43 -14.63 4.18
N PHE A 143 3.56 -14.49 4.90
CA PHE A 143 4.81 -15.21 4.59
C PHE A 143 5.18 -16.27 5.63
N CYS A 144 4.64 -16.18 6.86
CA CYS A 144 4.96 -17.13 7.92
C CYS A 144 3.78 -17.44 8.85
N ALA A 145 2.59 -16.90 8.58
CA ALA A 145 1.39 -16.96 9.42
C ALA A 145 1.54 -16.39 10.84
N GLY A 146 2.69 -15.76 11.15
CA GLY A 146 2.95 -15.15 12.44
C GLY A 146 2.08 -13.92 12.67
N HIS A 147 1.79 -13.60 13.93
CA HIS A 147 0.98 -12.44 14.27
C HIS A 147 1.64 -11.14 13.77
N ILE A 148 0.82 -10.23 13.24
CA ILE A 148 1.25 -8.88 12.91
C ILE A 148 0.76 -7.96 14.03
N SER A 149 1.70 -7.22 14.61
CA SER A 149 1.44 -6.26 15.67
C SER A 149 1.95 -4.88 15.28
N ALA A 150 1.32 -3.85 15.86
CA ALA A 150 1.81 -2.50 15.78
C ALA A 150 2.67 -2.20 17.01
N SER A 151 3.85 -1.61 16.79
CA SER A 151 4.80 -1.28 17.86
C SER A 151 5.43 0.09 17.65
N ASP A 152 5.62 0.82 18.75
CA ASP A 152 6.52 1.97 18.77
C ASP A 152 7.95 1.46 18.92
N ARG A 153 8.82 1.77 17.96
CA ARG A 153 10.24 1.44 17.99
C ARG A 153 11.06 2.72 18.02
N THR A 154 12.10 2.77 18.85
CA THR A 154 13.09 3.85 18.79
C THR A 154 14.21 3.41 17.85
N VAL A 155 14.41 4.16 16.77
CA VAL A 155 15.54 3.99 15.87
C VAL A 155 16.59 5.06 16.16
N GLU A 156 17.79 4.61 16.50
CA GLU A 156 18.96 5.48 16.60
C GLU A 156 19.38 5.90 15.20
N SER A 157 19.28 7.19 14.90
CA SER A 157 19.88 7.77 13.70
C SER A 157 21.19 8.47 14.07
N CYS A 158 22.05 8.71 13.08
CA CYS A 158 23.27 9.50 13.27
C CYS A 158 23.02 10.93 13.79
N CYS A 159 21.76 11.39 13.81
CA CYS A 159 21.34 12.71 14.26
C CYS A 159 20.45 12.68 15.51
N GLY A 160 20.24 11.52 16.14
CA GLY A 160 19.45 11.35 17.36
C GLY A 160 18.45 10.18 17.29
N ASP A 161 17.80 9.92 18.42
CA ASP A 161 16.77 8.89 18.56
C ASP A 161 15.46 9.39 17.93
N MET A 162 14.85 8.57 17.07
CA MET A 162 13.53 8.84 16.51
C MET A 162 12.57 7.70 16.86
N THR A 163 11.42 8.03 17.42
CA THR A 163 10.32 7.07 17.59
C THR A 163 9.62 6.89 16.26
N VAL A 164 9.51 5.65 15.81
CA VAL A 164 8.74 5.23 14.64
C VAL A 164 7.61 4.32 15.07
N TYR A 165 6.43 4.52 14.48
CA TYR A 165 5.34 3.56 14.56
C TYR A 165 5.50 2.56 13.43
N ALA A 166 5.56 1.27 13.76
CA ALA A 166 5.80 0.20 12.80
C ALA A 166 4.77 -0.92 12.93
N VAL A 167 4.30 -1.41 11.78
CA VAL A 167 3.51 -2.64 11.69
C VAL A 167 4.43 -3.75 11.21
N THR A 168 4.66 -4.75 12.07
CA THR A 168 5.65 -5.81 11.87
C THR A 168 5.10 -7.18 12.21
N CYS A 169 5.60 -8.20 11.53
CA CYS A 169 5.40 -9.58 11.98
C CYS A 169 6.33 -9.89 13.16
N ASP A 170 5.77 -10.45 14.23
CA ASP A 170 6.50 -10.77 15.47
C ASP A 170 7.47 -11.96 15.31
N ASP A 171 7.24 -12.82 14.31
CA ASP A 171 8.01 -14.06 14.12
C ASP A 171 9.15 -13.93 13.11
N CYS A 172 9.00 -13.08 12.09
CA CYS A 172 9.95 -12.96 10.99
C CYS A 172 10.45 -11.53 10.72
N ASP A 173 10.09 -10.57 11.58
CA ASP A 173 10.52 -9.17 11.54
C ASP A 173 10.21 -8.40 10.23
N ARG A 174 9.39 -8.98 9.35
CA ARG A 174 8.97 -8.30 8.11
C ARG A 174 8.15 -7.06 8.45
N ARG A 175 8.56 -5.94 7.87
CA ARG A 175 7.91 -4.62 8.03
C ARG A 175 6.89 -4.37 6.94
N TYR A 176 5.70 -3.94 7.33
CA TYR A 176 4.60 -3.61 6.42
C TYR A 176 4.34 -2.10 6.38
N LEU A 177 4.41 -1.43 7.53
CA LEU A 177 4.32 0.01 7.66
C LEU A 177 5.39 0.54 8.61
N GLU A 178 5.86 1.75 8.35
CA GLU A 178 6.80 2.47 9.20
C GLU A 178 6.63 3.98 8.95
N PHE A 179 6.32 4.75 10.00
CA PHE A 179 6.22 6.20 9.94
C PHE A 179 6.88 6.82 11.17
N SER A 180 7.52 7.98 11.02
CA SER A 180 8.05 8.72 12.16
C SER A 180 6.91 9.30 13.01
N ALA A 181 7.05 9.28 14.33
CA ALA A 181 6.07 9.87 15.25
C ALA A 181 5.85 11.37 14.97
N ASP A 182 6.88 12.08 14.50
CA ASP A 182 6.80 13.49 14.09
C ASP A 182 5.87 13.72 12.89
N ALA A 183 5.68 12.73 12.02
CA ALA A 183 4.75 12.81 10.89
C ALA A 183 3.29 12.64 11.33
N ILE A 184 3.04 11.98 12.47
CA ILE A 184 1.70 11.75 13.04
C ILE A 184 1.23 12.98 13.82
N SER A 185 2.11 13.68 14.53
CA SER A 185 1.76 14.91 15.26
C SER A 185 1.42 16.12 14.38
N ASN A 186 1.59 16.03 13.06
CA ASN A 186 1.28 17.09 12.09
C ASN A 186 0.11 16.75 11.16
N ALA A 187 -0.62 15.66 11.42
CA ALA A 187 -1.83 15.25 10.68
C ALA A 187 -3.10 15.85 11.29
#